data_AF-A0A4S4ZII7-F1
#
_entry.id   AF-A0A4S4ZII7-F1
#
_cell.length_a   1.000
_cell.length_b   1.000
_cell.length_c   1.000
_cell.angle_alpha   90.00
_cell.angle_beta   90.00
_cell.angle_gamma   90.00
#
_symmetry.space_group_name_H-M   'P 1'
#
loop_
_entity.id
_entity.type
_entity.pdbx_description
1 polymer ?
#
loop_
_entity_poly.entity_id
_entity_poly.type
_entity_poly.pdbx_seq_one_letter_code
_entity_poly.pdbx_strand_id
1 'polypeptide(L)'
;MRRLRAECPWKQEQTHRSLARYLLEEAYETVEALDSGDDAHLREELGDLLLQVVFHAVIAEQRGAFDLGDVARGVTEKMRRRNPHVFAETPGSAELSAADVNDLWMLVKGTEKDRSSVEEGIPTALPALLYADKVLDRLERAGQPAEVAAGSDDLGERLLALVAEARAAGVDPEQALRDAVRARL
;
A
#
# COMPACT_ATOMS: atom_id res chain seq x y z
N MET A 1 -1.78 -4.97 24.48
CA MET A 1 -2.20 -6.16 23.71
C MET A 1 -1.85 -7.50 24.36
N ARG A 2 -0.60 -7.80 24.73
CA ARG A 2 -0.23 -9.08 25.40
C ARG A 2 -1.17 -9.47 26.54
N ARG A 3 -1.39 -8.55 27.49
CA ARG A 3 -2.33 -8.71 28.60
C ARG A 3 -3.77 -8.98 28.12
N LEU A 4 -4.24 -8.24 27.12
CA LEU A 4 -5.60 -8.42 26.55
C LEU A 4 -5.77 -9.82 25.94
N ARG A 5 -4.77 -10.34 25.23
CA ARG A 5 -4.82 -11.72 24.71
C ARG A 5 -4.73 -12.79 25.79
N ALA A 6 -4.16 -12.48 26.95
CA ALA A 6 -4.10 -13.38 28.10
C ALA A 6 -5.39 -13.37 28.94
N GLU A 7 -6.07 -12.22 29.03
CA GLU A 7 -7.19 -12.02 29.96
C GLU A 7 -8.56 -11.87 29.29
N CYS A 8 -8.64 -11.70 27.96
CA CYS A 8 -9.91 -11.55 27.23
C CYS A 8 -10.13 -12.70 26.23
N PRO A 9 -11.17 -13.53 26.42
CA PRO A 9 -11.44 -14.70 25.57
C PRO A 9 -11.57 -14.36 24.09
N TRP A 10 -12.30 -13.29 23.75
CA TRP A 10 -12.45 -12.87 22.36
C TRP A 10 -11.10 -12.51 21.72
N LYS A 11 -10.22 -11.81 22.45
CA LYS A 11 -8.90 -11.43 21.92
C LYS A 11 -7.98 -12.64 21.81
N GLN A 12 -8.12 -13.62 22.71
CA GLN A 12 -7.35 -14.87 22.70
C GLN A 12 -7.65 -15.71 21.45
N GLU A 13 -8.93 -15.82 21.06
CA GLU A 13 -9.39 -16.60 19.91
C GLU A 13 -8.99 -16.02 18.55
N GLN A 14 -8.60 -14.74 18.48
CA GLN A 14 -8.25 -14.11 17.21
C GLN A 14 -6.99 -14.72 16.58
N THR A 15 -7.03 -14.85 15.26
CA THR A 15 -5.94 -15.30 14.39
C THR A 15 -5.63 -14.22 13.34
N HIS A 16 -4.53 -14.36 12.60
CA HIS A 16 -4.27 -13.46 11.46
C HIS A 16 -5.43 -13.43 10.47
N ARG A 17 -6.04 -14.59 10.20
CA ARG A 17 -7.13 -14.71 9.24
C ARG A 17 -8.42 -14.06 9.75
N SER A 18 -8.78 -14.24 11.02
CA SER A 18 -10.00 -13.64 11.57
C SER A 18 -9.91 -12.11 11.69
N LEU A 19 -8.69 -11.58 11.82
CA LEU A 19 -8.43 -10.14 11.90
C LEU A 19 -8.37 -9.43 10.55
N ALA A 20 -8.23 -10.17 9.44
CA ALA A 20 -8.05 -9.57 8.11
C ALA A 20 -9.21 -8.64 7.69
N ARG A 21 -10.45 -8.93 8.11
CA ARG A 21 -11.59 -8.05 7.84
C ARG A 21 -11.46 -6.71 8.55
N TYR A 22 -11.06 -6.73 9.82
CA TYR A 22 -10.93 -5.52 10.64
C TYR A 22 -9.79 -4.66 10.12
N LEU A 23 -8.65 -5.26 9.78
CA LEU A 23 -7.57 -4.54 9.12
C LEU A 23 -8.02 -3.83 7.83
N LEU A 24 -8.93 -4.44 7.08
CA LEU A 24 -9.48 -3.81 5.88
C LEU A 24 -10.41 -2.65 6.24
N GLU A 25 -11.33 -2.86 7.20
CA GLU A 25 -12.23 -1.84 7.75
C GLU A 25 -11.44 -0.61 8.21
N GLU A 26 -10.48 -0.76 9.14
CA GLU A 26 -9.66 0.36 9.65
C GLU A 26 -8.90 1.08 8.54
N ALA A 27 -8.44 0.33 7.51
CA ALA A 27 -7.71 0.92 6.39
C ALA A 27 -8.63 1.79 5.52
N TYR A 28 -9.90 1.42 5.36
CA TYR A 28 -10.87 2.24 4.63
C TYR A 28 -11.40 3.40 5.47
N GLU A 29 -11.61 3.21 6.77
CA GLU A 29 -11.96 4.30 7.70
C GLU A 29 -10.84 5.35 7.77
N THR A 30 -9.57 4.91 7.78
CA THR A 30 -8.41 5.82 7.63
C THR A 30 -8.47 6.62 6.32
N VAL A 31 -8.86 5.99 5.20
CA VAL A 31 -9.01 6.70 3.91
C VAL A 31 -10.17 7.70 3.96
N GLU A 32 -11.28 7.35 4.58
CA GLU A 32 -12.39 8.28 4.81
C GLU A 32 -11.98 9.48 5.67
N ALA A 33 -11.18 9.25 6.72
CA ALA A 33 -10.67 10.31 7.56
C ALA A 33 -9.73 11.26 6.80
N LEU A 34 -8.83 10.72 5.95
CA LEU A 34 -7.99 11.54 5.06
C LEU A 34 -8.82 12.45 4.15
N ASP A 35 -9.89 11.89 3.59
CA ASP A 35 -10.81 12.59 2.70
C ASP A 35 -11.60 13.72 3.39
N SER A 36 -11.90 13.56 4.68
CA SER A 36 -12.64 14.54 5.49
C SER A 36 -11.83 15.78 5.86
N GLY A 37 -10.50 15.67 5.92
CA GLY A 37 -9.61 16.72 6.45
C GLY A 37 -9.72 16.95 7.96
N ASP A 38 -10.38 16.08 8.72
CA ASP A 38 -10.48 16.15 10.18
C ASP A 38 -9.27 15.45 10.84
N ASP A 39 -8.34 16.24 11.37
CA ASP A 39 -7.13 15.73 12.04
C ASP A 39 -7.42 14.90 13.29
N ALA A 40 -8.53 15.15 14.00
CA ALA A 40 -8.89 14.40 15.19
C ALA A 40 -9.37 13.00 14.81
N HIS A 41 -10.24 12.93 13.80
CA HIS A 41 -10.71 11.68 13.22
C HIS A 41 -9.54 10.89 12.61
N LEU A 42 -8.69 11.54 11.81
CA LEU A 42 -7.51 10.90 11.22
C LEU A 42 -6.58 10.29 12.28
N ARG A 43 -6.39 10.98 13.41
CA ARG A 43 -5.58 10.46 14.51
C ARG A 43 -6.19 9.23 15.16
N GLU A 44 -7.51 9.17 15.30
CA GLU A 44 -8.25 8.02 15.83
C GLU A 44 -8.05 6.81 14.92
N GLU A 45 -8.35 6.96 13.63
CA GLU A 45 -8.26 5.88 12.64
C GLU A 45 -6.83 5.36 12.45
N LEU A 46 -5.82 6.25 12.44
CA LEU A 46 -4.42 5.84 12.44
C LEU A 46 -4.05 5.02 13.69
N GLY A 47 -4.69 5.30 14.82
CA GLY A 47 -4.54 4.55 16.06
C GLY A 47 -5.11 3.14 15.95
N ASP A 48 -6.28 2.99 15.35
CA ASP A 48 -6.93 1.69 15.18
C ASP A 48 -6.26 0.84 14.08
N LEU A 49 -5.77 1.47 13.00
CA LEU A 49 -4.90 0.80 12.04
C LEU A 49 -3.59 0.30 12.70
N LEU A 50 -2.98 1.11 13.57
CA LEU A 50 -1.80 0.70 14.35
C LEU A 50 -2.14 -0.43 15.33
N LEU A 51 -3.33 -0.42 15.93
CA LEU A 51 -3.80 -1.49 16.81
C LEU A 51 -3.80 -2.84 16.09
N GLN A 52 -4.22 -2.89 14.82
CA GLN A 52 -4.19 -4.12 14.02
C GLN A 52 -2.75 -4.64 13.83
N VAL A 53 -1.78 -3.75 13.57
CA VAL A 53 -0.35 -4.12 13.48
C VAL A 53 0.14 -4.73 14.81
N VAL A 54 -0.17 -4.08 15.93
CA VAL A 54 0.19 -4.58 17.27
C VAL A 54 -0.47 -5.93 17.55
N PHE A 55 -1.72 -6.13 17.13
CA PHE A 55 -2.45 -7.39 17.31
C PHE A 55 -1.76 -8.54 16.57
N HIS A 56 -1.46 -8.34 15.28
CA HIS A 56 -0.74 -9.33 14.48
C HIS A 56 0.66 -9.63 15.02
N ALA A 57 1.39 -8.61 15.48
CA ALA A 57 2.71 -8.80 16.08
C ALA A 57 2.66 -9.67 17.34
N VAL A 58 1.68 -9.49 18.22
CA VAL A 58 1.54 -10.35 19.41
C VAL A 58 1.13 -11.79 19.05
N ILE A 59 0.31 -11.99 18.01
CA ILE A 59 -0.02 -13.35 17.52
C ILE A 59 1.24 -14.05 16.96
N ALA A 60 2.11 -13.31 16.28
CA ALA A 60 3.39 -13.84 15.78
C ALA A 60 4.37 -14.14 16.93
N GLU A 61 4.45 -13.26 17.92
CA GLU A 61 5.31 -13.40 19.09
C GLU A 61 4.95 -14.66 19.88
N GLN A 62 3.65 -14.93 20.09
CA GLN A 62 3.16 -16.14 20.77
C GLN A 62 3.58 -17.45 20.08
N ARG A 63 3.95 -17.39 18.80
CA ARG A 63 4.43 -18.53 18.01
C ARG A 63 5.96 -18.54 17.85
N GLY A 64 6.66 -17.58 18.47
CA GLY A 64 8.10 -17.41 18.34
C GLY A 64 8.56 -16.97 16.95
N ALA A 65 7.68 -16.37 16.14
CA ALA A 65 7.99 -16.01 14.76
C ALA A 65 8.66 -14.63 14.63
N PHE A 66 8.01 -13.58 15.15
CA PHE A 66 8.53 -12.21 15.22
C PHE A 66 7.70 -11.39 16.21
N ASP A 67 8.22 -10.24 16.66
CA ASP A 67 7.50 -9.30 17.53
C ASP A 67 7.32 -7.91 16.89
N LEU A 68 6.74 -6.97 17.64
CA LEU A 68 6.53 -5.60 17.17
C LEU A 68 7.86 -4.86 16.91
N GLY A 69 8.91 -5.20 17.67
CA GLY A 69 10.24 -4.65 17.50
C GLY A 69 10.88 -5.11 16.19
N ASP A 70 10.68 -6.37 15.79
CA ASP A 70 11.08 -6.89 14.48
C ASP A 70 10.40 -6.12 13.34
N VAL A 71 9.09 -5.87 13.45
CA VAL A 71 8.34 -5.08 12.46
C VAL A 71 8.92 -3.67 12.34
N ALA A 72 9.15 -2.99 13.48
CA ALA A 72 9.71 -1.64 13.51
C ALA A 72 11.14 -1.58 12.97
N ARG A 73 11.99 -2.57 13.30
CA ARG A 73 13.36 -2.70 12.75
C ARG A 73 13.32 -2.88 11.24
N GLY A 74 12.49 -3.79 10.74
CA GLY A 74 12.35 -4.03 9.31
C GLY A 74 11.92 -2.79 8.54
N VAL A 75 11.00 -1.98 9.08
CA VAL A 75 10.64 -0.68 8.50
C VAL A 75 11.83 0.29 8.54
N THR A 76 12.50 0.41 9.68
CA THR A 76 13.64 1.33 9.86
C THR A 76 14.79 1.02 8.90
N GLU A 77 15.19 -0.24 8.81
CA GLU A 77 16.24 -0.70 7.90
C GLU A 77 15.85 -0.49 6.44
N LYS A 78 14.58 -0.78 6.08
CA LYS A 78 14.06 -0.50 4.72
C LYS A 78 14.13 0.98 4.39
N MET A 79 13.75 1.86 5.32
CA MET A 79 13.83 3.31 5.11
C MET A 79 15.28 3.78 4.95
N ARG A 80 16.22 3.29 5.76
CA ARG A 80 17.63 3.65 5.59
C ARG A 80 18.17 3.21 4.24
N ARG A 81 17.89 1.97 3.85
CA ARG A 81 18.42 1.36 2.63
C ARG A 81 17.84 1.96 1.34
N ARG A 82 16.56 2.35 1.33
CA ARG A 82 15.91 2.95 0.15
C ARG A 82 16.06 4.46 0.05
N ASN A 83 16.60 5.12 1.08
CA ASN A 83 16.87 6.57 1.06
C ASN A 83 18.36 6.87 1.31
N PRO A 84 19.28 6.33 0.48
CA PRO A 84 20.71 6.60 0.68
C PRO A 84 21.05 8.09 0.54
N HIS A 85 20.28 8.83 -0.28
CA HIS A 85 20.39 10.28 -0.40
C HIS A 85 20.14 11.03 0.92
N VAL A 86 19.39 10.44 1.87
CA VAL A 86 19.19 11.01 3.22
C VAL A 86 20.22 10.48 4.22
N PHE A 87 20.54 9.19 4.17
CA PHE A 87 21.26 8.50 5.25
C PHE A 87 22.72 8.13 4.96
N ALA A 88 23.20 8.30 3.74
CA ALA A 88 24.55 7.89 3.31
C ALA A 88 25.44 9.05 2.83
N GLU A 89 25.07 10.31 3.12
CA GLU A 89 25.84 11.53 2.77
C GLU A 89 26.39 11.51 1.32
N THR A 90 25.55 11.16 0.35
CA THR A 90 25.99 11.05 -1.05
C THR A 90 26.12 12.44 -1.69
N PRO A 91 27.24 12.78 -2.36
CA PRO A 91 27.38 14.05 -3.08
C PRO A 91 26.24 14.24 -4.10
N GLY A 92 25.68 15.45 -4.17
CA GLY A 92 24.55 15.78 -5.06
C GLY A 92 23.16 15.43 -4.51
N SER A 93 23.05 14.83 -3.32
CA SER A 93 21.74 14.46 -2.73
C SER A 93 20.80 15.64 -2.50
N ALA A 94 21.35 16.83 -2.25
CA ALA A 94 20.56 18.06 -2.02
C ALA A 94 19.93 18.63 -3.31
N GLU A 95 20.35 18.15 -4.48
CA GLU A 95 19.90 18.65 -5.79
C GLU A 95 18.87 17.73 -6.46
N LEU A 96 18.55 16.59 -5.82
CA LEU A 96 17.60 15.62 -6.37
C LEU A 96 16.17 16.18 -6.37
N SER A 97 15.49 16.02 -7.49
CA SER A 97 14.05 16.28 -7.59
C SER A 97 13.25 15.12 -6.97
N ALA A 98 11.94 15.35 -6.75
CA ALA A 98 11.05 14.29 -6.30
C ALA A 98 10.99 13.10 -7.29
N ALA A 99 11.12 13.37 -8.60
CA ALA A 99 11.18 12.34 -9.62
C ALA A 99 12.46 11.49 -9.48
N ASP A 100 13.62 12.14 -9.32
CA ASP A 100 14.90 11.45 -9.14
C ASP A 100 14.89 10.56 -7.87
N VAL A 101 14.29 11.07 -6.78
CA VAL A 101 14.14 10.30 -5.54
C VAL A 101 13.23 9.08 -5.74
N ASN A 102 12.13 9.23 -6.47
CA ASN A 102 11.23 8.12 -6.78
C ASN A 102 11.93 7.06 -7.65
N ASP A 103 12.68 7.47 -8.67
CA ASP A 103 13.42 6.56 -9.54
C ASP A 103 14.49 5.78 -8.76
N LEU A 104 15.23 6.45 -7.88
CA LEU A 104 16.19 5.83 -6.99
C LEU A 104 15.54 4.82 -6.04
N TRP A 105 14.40 5.19 -5.43
CA TRP A 105 13.64 4.30 -4.56
C TRP A 105 13.20 3.04 -5.31
N MET A 106 12.72 3.21 -6.54
CA MET A 106 12.26 2.12 -7.38
C MET A 106 13.40 1.21 -7.84
N LEU A 107 14.57 1.77 -8.18
CA LEU A 107 15.78 1.01 -8.49
C LEU A 107 16.19 0.11 -7.32
N VAL A 108 16.33 0.68 -6.11
CA VAL A 108 16.72 -0.08 -4.91
C VAL A 108 15.68 -1.17 -4.61
N LYS A 109 14.39 -0.84 -4.68
CA LYS A 109 13.29 -1.80 -4.51
C LYS A 109 13.32 -2.95 -5.51
N GLY A 110 13.80 -2.73 -6.73
CA GLY A 110 13.97 -3.76 -7.76
C GLY A 110 15.05 -4.77 -7.40
N THR A 111 16.17 -4.32 -6.83
CA THR A 111 17.29 -5.19 -6.42
C THR A 111 16.97 -6.13 -5.25
N GLU A 112 15.94 -5.79 -4.45
CA GLU A 112 15.54 -6.57 -3.27
C GLU A 112 14.64 -7.77 -3.57
N LYS A 113 14.07 -7.84 -4.78
CA LYS A 113 13.01 -8.80 -5.09
C LYS A 113 13.48 -9.77 -6.17
N ASP A 114 13.76 -11.00 -5.78
CA ASP A 114 13.86 -12.13 -6.71
C ASP A 114 12.42 -12.50 -7.12
N ARG A 115 12.03 -12.18 -8.36
CA ARG A 115 10.64 -12.32 -8.83
C ARG A 115 10.59 -13.19 -10.07
N SER A 116 9.68 -14.16 -10.05
CA SER A 116 9.48 -15.10 -11.14
C SER A 116 8.36 -14.68 -12.11
N SER A 117 7.43 -13.81 -11.66
CA SER A 117 6.31 -13.32 -12.47
C SER A 117 6.01 -11.83 -12.26
N VAL A 118 5.46 -11.19 -13.30
CA VAL A 118 5.02 -9.79 -13.29
C VAL A 118 3.94 -9.59 -12.21
N GLU A 119 2.94 -10.45 -12.11
CA GLU A 119 1.84 -10.25 -11.14
C GLU A 119 2.25 -10.53 -9.68
N GLU A 120 3.42 -11.14 -9.45
CA GLU A 120 3.87 -11.60 -8.14
C GLU A 120 4.01 -10.44 -7.12
N GLY A 121 3.15 -10.48 -6.09
CA GLY A 121 3.09 -9.48 -5.02
C GLY A 121 2.27 -8.23 -5.34
N ILE A 122 1.29 -8.30 -6.24
CA ILE A 122 0.13 -7.37 -6.25
C ILE A 122 -0.97 -8.01 -5.39
N PRO A 123 -1.43 -7.37 -4.30
CA PRO A 123 -2.53 -7.90 -3.52
C PRO A 123 -3.82 -7.94 -4.36
N THR A 124 -4.45 -9.11 -4.47
CA THR A 124 -5.71 -9.28 -5.19
C THR A 124 -6.91 -8.66 -4.48
N ALA A 125 -6.75 -8.30 -3.19
CA ALA A 125 -7.77 -7.61 -2.41
C ALA A 125 -7.83 -6.09 -2.68
N LEU A 126 -7.00 -5.56 -3.57
CA LEU A 126 -7.07 -4.15 -3.96
C LEU A 126 -8.38 -3.86 -4.70
N PRO A 127 -8.93 -2.64 -4.57
CA PRO A 127 -9.95 -2.14 -5.48
C PRO A 127 -9.55 -2.29 -6.94
N ALA A 128 -10.53 -2.52 -7.82
CA ALA A 128 -10.28 -2.88 -9.21
C ALA A 128 -9.45 -1.84 -9.97
N LEU A 129 -9.67 -0.54 -9.76
CA LEU A 129 -8.92 0.52 -10.46
C LEU A 129 -7.47 0.58 -9.99
N LEU A 130 -7.26 0.52 -8.67
CA LEU A 130 -5.90 0.48 -8.08
C LEU A 130 -5.16 -0.83 -8.42
N TYR A 131 -5.88 -1.94 -8.53
CA TYR A 131 -5.33 -3.22 -8.99
C TYR A 131 -4.85 -3.11 -10.44
N ALA A 132 -5.72 -2.66 -11.33
CA ALA A 132 -5.41 -2.43 -12.74
C ALA A 132 -4.22 -1.47 -12.89
N ASP A 133 -4.19 -0.40 -12.07
CA ASP A 133 -3.11 0.56 -12.08
C ASP A 133 -1.75 -0.07 -11.78
N LYS A 134 -1.67 -0.89 -10.73
CA LYS A 134 -0.43 -1.58 -10.35
C LYS A 134 0.00 -2.66 -11.35
N VAL A 135 -0.95 -3.31 -12.02
CA VAL A 135 -0.63 -4.31 -13.05
C VAL A 135 -0.01 -3.62 -14.25
N LEU A 136 -0.64 -2.55 -14.75
CA LEU A 136 -0.14 -1.79 -15.91
C LEU A 136 1.22 -1.14 -15.63
N ASP A 137 1.41 -0.48 -14.48
CA ASP A 137 2.70 0.07 -14.04
C ASP A 137 3.82 -0.98 -14.05
N ARG A 138 3.48 -2.24 -13.77
CA ARG A 138 4.47 -3.30 -13.74
C ARG A 138 4.77 -3.89 -15.09
N LEU A 139 3.75 -4.06 -15.93
CA LEU A 139 3.90 -4.47 -17.32
C LEU A 139 4.81 -3.49 -18.08
N GLU A 140 4.58 -2.19 -17.90
CA GLU A 140 5.42 -1.13 -18.47
C GLU A 140 6.88 -1.25 -18.00
N ARG A 141 7.13 -1.41 -16.70
CA ARG A 141 8.48 -1.58 -16.15
C ARG A 141 9.18 -2.87 -16.59
N ALA A 142 8.42 -3.91 -16.92
CA ALA A 142 8.96 -5.14 -17.49
C ALA A 142 9.29 -5.01 -18.98
N GLY A 143 9.05 -3.84 -19.60
CA GLY A 143 9.20 -3.63 -21.04
C GLY A 143 8.12 -4.33 -21.86
N GLN A 144 7.00 -4.69 -21.24
CA GLN A 144 5.87 -5.40 -21.85
C GLN A 144 4.59 -4.58 -21.67
N PRO A 145 4.50 -3.34 -22.20
CA PRO A 145 3.32 -2.51 -22.02
C PRO A 145 2.06 -3.22 -22.58
N ALA A 146 0.96 -3.16 -21.83
CA ALA A 146 -0.30 -3.74 -22.26
C ALA A 146 -0.90 -2.94 -23.41
N GLU A 147 -1.44 -3.63 -24.41
CA GLU A 147 -2.33 -3.00 -25.38
C GLU A 147 -3.70 -2.80 -24.73
N VAL A 148 -4.13 -1.55 -24.58
CA VAL A 148 -5.45 -1.18 -24.04
C VAL A 148 -6.38 -0.77 -25.17
N ALA A 149 -7.54 -1.42 -25.26
CA ALA A 149 -8.49 -1.22 -26.35
C ALA A 149 -9.51 -0.11 -26.01
N ALA A 150 -9.09 1.16 -26.08
CA ALA A 150 -9.95 2.31 -25.74
C ALA A 150 -11.25 2.40 -26.57
N GLY A 151 -11.26 1.85 -27.79
CA GLY A 151 -12.44 1.80 -28.67
C GLY A 151 -13.25 0.50 -28.58
N SER A 152 -12.97 -0.38 -27.60
CA SER A 152 -13.70 -1.63 -27.41
C SER A 152 -15.16 -1.36 -27.00
N ASP A 153 -16.09 -2.20 -27.46
CA ASP A 153 -17.47 -2.20 -26.97
C ASP A 153 -17.58 -2.84 -25.57
N ASP A 154 -16.55 -3.59 -25.14
CA ASP A 154 -16.50 -4.20 -23.82
C ASP A 154 -16.25 -3.14 -22.72
N LEU A 155 -17.07 -3.17 -21.67
CA LEU A 155 -16.99 -2.20 -20.58
C LEU A 155 -15.72 -2.36 -19.74
N GLY A 156 -15.25 -3.59 -19.53
CA GLY A 156 -14.02 -3.86 -18.78
C GLY A 156 -12.81 -3.28 -19.49
N GLU A 157 -12.71 -3.49 -20.81
CA GLU A 157 -11.67 -2.90 -21.66
C GLU A 157 -11.67 -1.38 -21.63
N ARG A 158 -12.86 -0.76 -21.68
CA ARG A 158 -13.00 0.70 -21.58
C ARG A 158 -12.59 1.24 -20.20
N LEU A 159 -12.94 0.55 -19.12
CA LEU A 159 -12.50 0.91 -17.76
C LEU A 159 -10.98 0.78 -17.62
N LEU A 160 -10.38 -0.29 -18.17
CA LEU A 160 -8.94 -0.48 -18.18
C LEU A 160 -8.23 0.61 -18.98
N ALA A 161 -8.79 1.03 -20.12
CA ALA A 161 -8.27 2.14 -20.91
C ALA A 161 -8.32 3.47 -20.15
N LEU A 162 -9.38 3.77 -19.39
CA LEU A 162 -9.45 4.95 -18.54
C LEU A 162 -8.39 4.91 -17.41
N VAL A 163 -8.12 3.73 -16.85
CA VAL A 163 -7.04 3.55 -15.87
C VAL A 163 -5.66 3.77 -16.51
N ALA A 164 -5.48 3.37 -17.76
CA ALA A 164 -4.24 3.67 -18.50
C ALA A 164 -4.08 5.16 -18.79
N GLU A 165 -5.15 5.84 -19.19
CA GLU A 165 -5.17 7.29 -19.41
C GLU A 165 -4.84 8.07 -18.14
N ALA A 166 -5.48 7.72 -17.01
CA ALA A 166 -5.22 8.35 -15.71
C ALA A 166 -3.74 8.26 -15.32
N ARG A 167 -3.10 7.08 -15.48
CA ARG A 167 -1.68 6.90 -15.18
C ARG A 167 -0.78 7.71 -16.09
N ALA A 168 -1.06 7.76 -17.39
CA ALA A 168 -0.30 8.58 -18.33
C ALA A 168 -0.37 10.08 -17.96
N ALA A 169 -1.47 10.51 -17.33
CA ALA A 169 -1.65 11.85 -16.79
C ALA A 169 -1.10 12.05 -15.36
N GLY A 170 -0.55 11.01 -14.72
CA GLY A 170 -0.08 11.07 -13.33
C GLY A 170 -1.21 11.17 -12.29
N VAL A 171 -2.42 10.74 -12.64
CA VAL A 171 -3.62 10.77 -11.79
C VAL A 171 -3.87 9.38 -11.20
N ASP A 172 -4.15 9.31 -9.90
CA ASP A 172 -4.65 8.09 -9.25
C ASP A 172 -6.10 7.82 -9.70
N PRO A 173 -6.37 6.76 -10.47
CA PRO A 173 -7.71 6.48 -10.99
C PRO A 173 -8.72 6.12 -9.89
N GLU A 174 -8.27 5.49 -8.80
CA GLU A 174 -9.13 5.08 -7.70
C GLU A 174 -9.60 6.33 -6.93
N GLN A 175 -8.68 7.23 -6.59
CA GLN A 175 -9.04 8.48 -5.90
C GLN A 175 -9.88 9.39 -6.81
N ALA A 176 -9.51 9.51 -8.09
CA ALA A 176 -10.25 10.35 -9.04
C ALA A 176 -11.73 9.93 -9.18
N LEU A 177 -12.02 8.63 -9.19
CA LEU A 177 -13.41 8.17 -9.21
C LEU A 177 -14.13 8.45 -7.88
N ARG A 178 -13.47 8.24 -6.74
CA ARG A 178 -14.05 8.55 -5.41
C ARG A 178 -14.42 10.02 -5.29
N ASP A 179 -13.50 10.90 -5.67
CA ASP A 179 -13.73 12.35 -5.67
C ASP A 179 -14.90 12.72 -6.57
N ALA A 180 -14.96 12.15 -7.78
CA ALA A 180 -16.06 12.39 -8.71
C ALA A 180 -17.42 11.91 -8.18
N VAL A 181 -17.46 10.75 -7.50
CA VAL A 181 -18.67 10.23 -6.85
C VAL A 181 -19.12 11.18 -5.75
N ARG A 182 -18.22 11.53 -4.80
CA ARG A 182 -18.53 12.43 -3.68
C ARG A 182 -18.97 13.82 -4.13
N ALA A 183 -18.38 14.33 -5.21
CA ALA A 183 -18.70 15.67 -5.71
C ALA A 183 -20.02 15.71 -6.50
N ARG A 184 -20.49 14.60 -7.07
CA ARG A 184 -21.65 14.57 -7.98
C ARG A 184 -22.90 13.87 -7.43
N LEU A 185 -22.76 12.91 -6.53
CA LEU A 185 -23.84 12.07 -6.00
C LEU A 185 -24.07 12.39 -4.53
#